data_AF-A0A2P6U357-F1
#
_entry.id   AF-A0A2P6U357-F1
#
_cell.length_a   1.000
_cell.length_b   1.000
_cell.length_c   1.000
_cell.angle_alpha   90.00
_cell.angle_beta   90.00
_cell.angle_gamma   90.00
#
_symmetry.space_group_name_H-M   'P 1'
#
loop_
_entity.id
_entity.type
_entity.pdbx_description
1 polymer ?
#
loop_
_entity_poly.entity_id
_entity_poly.type
_entity_poly.pdbx_seq_one_letter_code
_entity_poly.pdbx_strand_id
1 'polypeptide(L)'
;MQALARSMVVEGGEPLLRQQVVATAAVYWRKFYLRRNFAAADPRLIAPACLFLAAKTEETPVHSKLLLHYARRLCVKTGTLPPPDLQQLVTTEALVLEALDGDLLVFSPYPSLSKFLRDSGLVAHTKACEAAWSVLSDSYRTPLHVMHPPHVIALGALCLAATITQLDLRSWLNGLDADFAAAHEVAAEMLSFYERHATPIPVAEAQRLLDLLGLPQLPYPQQQQQQQQQQQQQQAQQKEREQQKEQWREQQRKEQQQRPPPAQPRR
;
A
#
# COMPACT_ATOMS: atom_id res chain seq x y z
N MET A 1 4.30 2.55 -0.42
CA MET A 1 4.11 1.54 0.64
C MET A 1 2.84 1.73 1.46
N GLN A 2 2.68 2.78 2.28
CA GLN A 2 1.46 2.96 3.10
C GLN A 2 0.16 3.02 2.28
N ALA A 3 0.17 3.68 1.11
CA ALA A 3 -0.96 3.70 0.19
C ALA A 3 -1.29 2.31 -0.38
N LEU A 4 -0.26 1.48 -0.64
CA LEU A 4 -0.43 0.10 -1.08
C LEU A 4 -1.10 -0.74 0.00
N ALA A 5 -0.57 -0.72 1.23
CA ALA A 5 -1.16 -1.46 2.34
C ALA A 5 -2.63 -1.07 2.59
N ARG A 6 -2.97 0.22 2.56
CA ARG A 6 -4.35 0.70 2.69
C ARG A 6 -5.27 0.29 1.54
N SER A 7 -4.73 0.06 0.35
CA SER A 7 -5.52 -0.39 -0.80
C SER A 7 -5.86 -1.88 -0.75
N MET A 8 -5.13 -2.65 0.08
CA MET A 8 -5.31 -4.09 0.24
C MET A 8 -6.42 -4.34 1.26
N VAL A 9 -7.65 -4.45 0.77
CA VAL A 9 -8.85 -4.69 1.59
C VAL A 9 -9.57 -5.96 1.15
N VAL A 10 -10.13 -6.69 2.11
CA VAL A 10 -10.97 -7.88 1.89
C VAL A 10 -12.36 -7.45 1.39
N GLU A 11 -13.09 -8.36 0.75
CA GLU A 11 -14.52 -8.20 0.47
C GLU A 11 -15.27 -8.04 1.80
N GLY A 12 -15.59 -6.80 2.16
CA GLY A 12 -16.08 -6.41 3.50
C GLY A 12 -15.47 -5.11 4.03
N GLY A 13 -14.39 -4.62 3.41
CA GLY A 13 -13.77 -3.33 3.75
C GLY A 13 -12.67 -3.40 4.81
N GLU A 14 -12.49 -4.56 5.45
CA GLU A 14 -11.42 -4.80 6.42
C GLU A 14 -10.04 -4.81 5.73
N PRO A 15 -9.02 -4.15 6.33
CA PRO A 15 -7.67 -4.14 5.78
C PRO A 15 -7.03 -5.53 5.88
N LEU A 16 -6.39 -5.96 4.79
CA LEU A 16 -5.67 -7.24 4.74
C LEU A 16 -4.40 -7.23 5.61
N LEU A 17 -3.78 -6.06 5.75
CA LEU A 17 -2.54 -5.87 6.50
C LEU A 17 -2.79 -5.01 7.74
N ARG A 18 -2.27 -5.48 8.88
CA ARG A 18 -2.30 -4.73 10.14
C ARG A 18 -1.33 -3.55 10.08
N GLN A 19 -1.59 -2.50 10.86
CA GLN A 19 -0.71 -1.34 10.96
C GLN A 19 0.73 -1.74 11.37
N GLN A 20 0.86 -2.76 12.22
CA GLN A 20 2.13 -3.34 12.63
C GLN A 20 2.99 -3.80 11.42
N VAL A 21 2.38 -4.41 10.41
CA VAL A 21 3.08 -4.84 9.18
C VAL A 21 3.63 -3.64 8.42
N VAL A 22 2.84 -2.58 8.31
CA VAL A 22 3.20 -1.36 7.58
C VAL A 22 4.33 -0.62 8.32
N ALA A 23 4.27 -0.60 9.64
CA ALA A 23 5.31 -0.08 10.53
C ALA A 23 6.64 -0.82 10.34
N THR A 24 6.62 -2.15 10.46
CA THR A 24 7.80 -3.00 10.26
C THR A 24 8.41 -2.82 8.88
N ALA A 25 7.59 -2.79 7.83
CA ALA A 25 8.04 -2.53 6.47
C ALA A 25 8.69 -1.14 6.31
N ALA A 26 8.16 -0.11 6.98
CA ALA A 26 8.72 1.24 6.97
C ALA A 26 10.08 1.33 7.68
N VAL A 27 10.31 0.51 8.70
CA VAL A 27 11.61 0.38 9.38
C VAL A 27 12.60 -0.39 8.53
N TYR A 28 12.20 -1.50 7.90
CA TYR A 28 13.05 -2.26 6.96
C TYR A 28 13.55 -1.38 5.83
N TRP A 29 12.64 -0.60 5.23
CA TRP A 29 12.98 0.37 4.20
C TRP A 29 14.08 1.34 4.64
N ARG A 30 13.96 1.89 5.85
CA ARG A 30 14.97 2.81 6.40
C ARG A 30 16.30 2.12 6.65
N LYS A 31 16.28 0.99 7.38
CA LYS A 31 17.48 0.20 7.66
C LYS A 31 18.22 -0.17 6.36
N PHE A 32 17.48 -0.51 5.30
CA PHE A 32 18.04 -0.80 3.99
C PHE A 32 18.81 0.40 3.39
N TYR A 33 18.18 1.58 3.33
CA TYR A 33 18.81 2.78 2.75
C TYR A 33 19.84 3.48 3.65
N LEU A 34 19.98 3.07 4.91
CA LEU A 34 21.14 3.45 5.71
C LEU A 34 22.44 2.80 5.19
N ARG A 35 22.34 1.66 4.49
CA ARG A 35 23.48 0.89 3.95
C ARG A 35 23.59 0.94 2.43
N ARG A 36 22.51 1.27 1.72
CA ARG A 36 22.42 1.29 0.26
C ARG A 36 21.98 2.67 -0.23
N ASN A 37 22.46 3.07 -1.40
CA ASN A 37 22.02 4.32 -2.02
C ASN A 37 20.81 4.10 -2.94
N PHE A 38 20.08 5.19 -3.21
CA PHE A 38 18.86 5.19 -4.03
C PHE A 38 19.08 4.91 -5.52
N ALA A 39 20.31 5.08 -6.03
CA ALA A 39 20.64 4.81 -7.44
C ALA A 39 20.89 3.32 -7.72
N ALA A 40 21.47 2.61 -6.74
CA ALA A 40 21.76 1.18 -6.85
C ALA A 40 20.55 0.31 -6.52
N ALA A 41 19.60 0.83 -5.73
CA ALA A 41 18.42 0.10 -5.31
C ALA A 41 17.18 0.95 -5.56
N ASP A 42 16.40 0.56 -6.56
CA ASP A 42 15.22 1.31 -6.99
C ASP A 42 14.12 1.30 -5.90
N PRO A 43 13.71 2.48 -5.41
CA PRO A 43 12.62 2.64 -4.46
C PRO A 43 11.32 1.91 -4.81
N ARG A 44 10.99 1.84 -6.09
CA ARG A 44 9.76 1.21 -6.58
C ARG A 44 9.79 -0.30 -6.38
N LEU A 45 10.97 -0.91 -6.34
CA LEU A 45 11.18 -2.34 -6.11
C LEU A 45 11.29 -2.63 -4.60
N ILE A 46 12.12 -1.87 -3.89
CA ILE A 46 12.39 -2.11 -2.47
C ILE A 46 11.11 -1.97 -1.62
N ALA A 47 10.17 -1.09 -1.98
CA ALA A 47 9.04 -0.72 -1.11
C ALA A 47 8.00 -1.84 -1.01
N PRO A 48 7.53 -2.41 -2.13
CA PRO A 48 6.69 -3.60 -2.09
C PRO A 48 7.44 -4.82 -1.54
N ALA A 49 8.75 -4.94 -1.76
CA ALA A 49 9.55 -6.04 -1.18
C ALA A 49 9.64 -5.97 0.34
N CYS A 50 9.88 -4.79 0.93
CA CYS A 50 9.83 -4.59 2.38
C CYS A 50 8.45 -4.92 2.95
N LEU A 51 7.38 -4.53 2.27
CA LEU A 51 6.01 -4.84 2.71
C LEU A 51 5.72 -6.34 2.64
N PHE A 52 6.20 -7.01 1.58
CA PHE A 52 6.06 -8.45 1.40
C PHE A 52 6.82 -9.25 2.47
N LEU A 53 8.07 -8.85 2.75
CA LEU A 53 8.89 -9.45 3.80
C LEU A 53 8.28 -9.23 5.18
N ALA A 54 7.88 -7.98 5.50
CA ALA A 54 7.27 -7.64 6.78
C ALA A 54 5.96 -8.41 7.03
N ALA A 55 5.16 -8.66 5.99
CA ALA A 55 3.95 -9.44 6.12
C ALA A 55 4.24 -10.89 6.56
N LYS A 56 5.35 -11.48 6.11
CA LYS A 56 5.80 -12.81 6.55
C LYS A 56 6.30 -12.78 7.99
N THR A 57 7.14 -11.80 8.34
CA THR A 57 7.76 -11.72 9.67
C THR A 57 6.76 -11.39 10.78
N GLU A 58 5.67 -10.69 10.46
CA GLU A 58 4.58 -10.37 11.39
C GLU A 58 3.44 -11.41 11.37
N GLU A 59 3.68 -12.59 10.80
CA GLU A 59 2.74 -13.72 10.76
C GLU A 59 1.38 -13.39 10.11
N THR A 60 1.39 -12.48 9.13
CA THR A 60 0.25 -12.18 8.26
C THR A 60 0.64 -12.29 6.79
N PRO A 61 1.16 -13.45 6.34
CA PRO A 61 1.74 -13.58 5.01
C PRO A 61 0.70 -13.34 3.93
N VAL A 62 1.06 -12.53 2.92
CA VAL A 62 0.22 -12.26 1.75
C VAL A 62 0.81 -12.98 0.55
N HIS A 63 -0.03 -13.59 -0.29
CA HIS A 63 0.45 -14.21 -1.51
C HIS A 63 1.04 -13.13 -2.46
N SER A 64 2.24 -13.38 -3.03
CA SER A 64 2.96 -12.42 -3.88
C SER A 64 2.11 -11.86 -5.03
N LYS A 65 1.41 -12.75 -5.76
CA LYS A 65 0.45 -12.38 -6.81
C LYS A 65 -0.66 -11.43 -6.33
N LEU A 66 -1.14 -11.61 -5.09
CA LEU A 66 -2.18 -10.74 -4.52
C LEU A 66 -1.62 -9.35 -4.21
N LEU A 67 -0.43 -9.27 -3.60
CA LEU A 67 0.26 -7.99 -3.37
C LEU A 67 0.49 -7.23 -4.69
N LEU A 68 0.97 -7.92 -5.73
CA LEU A 68 1.17 -7.32 -7.05
C LEU A 68 -0.14 -6.91 -7.74
N HIS A 69 -1.22 -7.67 -7.54
CA HIS A 69 -2.54 -7.30 -8.02
C HIS A 69 -2.97 -5.94 -7.46
N TYR A 70 -2.90 -5.76 -6.13
CA TYR A 70 -3.24 -4.48 -5.51
C TYR A 70 -2.27 -3.36 -5.89
N ALA A 71 -0.98 -3.65 -6.04
CA ALA A 71 0.01 -2.66 -6.48
C ALA A 71 -0.29 -2.14 -7.89
N ARG A 72 -0.65 -3.02 -8.83
CA ARG A 72 -1.05 -2.64 -10.19
C ARG A 72 -2.37 -1.87 -10.19
N ARG A 73 -3.34 -2.32 -9.40
CA ARG A 73 -4.63 -1.62 -9.25
C ARG A 73 -4.45 -0.21 -8.70
N LEU A 74 -3.57 -0.03 -7.72
CA LEU A 74 -3.24 1.28 -7.16
C LEU A 74 -2.56 2.17 -8.21
N CYS A 75 -1.58 1.63 -8.94
CA CYS A 75 -0.90 2.31 -10.06
C CYS A 75 -1.92 2.84 -11.08
N VAL A 76 -2.85 2.00 -11.54
CA VAL A 76 -3.90 2.40 -12.49
C VAL A 76 -4.84 3.46 -11.89
N LYS A 77 -5.27 3.29 -10.63
CA LYS A 77 -6.24 4.20 -9.99
C LYS A 77 -5.67 5.59 -9.71
N THR A 78 -4.40 5.66 -9.32
CA THR A 78 -3.79 6.89 -8.78
C THR A 78 -2.74 7.49 -9.71
N GLY A 79 -2.43 6.84 -10.84
CA GLY A 79 -1.33 7.21 -11.70
C GLY A 79 0.04 7.04 -11.03
N THR A 80 0.12 6.32 -9.90
CA THR A 80 1.39 6.08 -9.21
C THR A 80 2.33 5.23 -10.07
N LEU A 81 3.61 5.26 -9.71
CA LEU A 81 4.66 4.59 -10.45
C LEU A 81 4.41 3.08 -10.55
N PRO A 82 4.78 2.45 -11.67
CA PRO A 82 4.53 1.04 -11.92
C PRO A 82 5.22 0.14 -10.89
N PRO A 83 4.53 -0.92 -10.42
CA PRO A 83 5.10 -1.87 -9.47
C PRO A 83 6.05 -2.88 -10.16
N PRO A 84 6.87 -3.61 -9.38
CA PRO A 84 7.69 -4.71 -9.89
C PRO A 84 6.87 -5.84 -10.51
N ASP A 85 7.53 -6.64 -11.36
CA ASP A 85 7.05 -7.97 -11.70
C ASP A 85 7.26 -9.00 -10.56
N LEU A 86 6.83 -10.24 -10.78
CA LEU A 86 6.93 -11.29 -9.77
C LEU A 86 8.38 -11.68 -9.46
N GLN A 87 9.22 -11.79 -10.49
CA GLN A 87 10.60 -12.19 -10.32
C GLN A 87 11.39 -11.09 -9.62
N GLN A 88 11.21 -9.83 -10.05
CA GLN A 88 11.76 -8.65 -9.42
C GLN A 88 11.35 -8.56 -7.95
N LEU A 89 10.09 -8.80 -7.60
CA LEU A 89 9.64 -8.77 -6.21
C LEU A 89 10.38 -9.81 -5.35
N VAL A 90 10.47 -11.05 -5.82
CA VAL A 90 11.12 -12.16 -5.07
C VAL A 90 12.63 -11.95 -4.97
N THR A 91 13.29 -11.55 -6.06
CA THR A 91 14.72 -11.23 -6.03
C THR A 91 15.01 -10.05 -5.10
N THR A 92 14.18 -9.01 -5.15
CA THR A 92 14.34 -7.83 -4.29
C THR A 92 14.07 -8.16 -2.83
N GLU A 93 13.10 -9.03 -2.52
CA GLU A 93 12.89 -9.53 -1.16
C GLU A 93 14.16 -10.17 -0.60
N ALA A 94 14.81 -11.06 -1.36
CA ALA A 94 16.05 -11.69 -0.93
C ALA A 94 17.16 -10.65 -0.66
N LEU A 95 17.28 -9.63 -1.52
CA LEU A 95 18.23 -8.52 -1.33
C LEU A 95 17.94 -7.72 -0.06
N VAL A 96 16.68 -7.45 0.26
CA VAL A 96 16.29 -6.77 1.50
C VAL A 96 16.65 -7.62 2.71
N LEU A 97 16.33 -8.92 2.68
CA LEU A 97 16.63 -9.84 3.77
C LEU A 97 18.13 -9.91 4.06
N GLU A 98 18.96 -10.04 3.01
CA GLU A 98 20.42 -10.02 3.11
C GLU A 98 20.93 -8.69 3.69
N ALA A 99 20.43 -7.56 3.19
CA ALA A 99 20.85 -6.23 3.65
C ALA A 99 20.47 -5.93 5.11
N LEU A 100 19.42 -6.57 5.63
CA LEU A 100 19.02 -6.48 7.04
C LEU A 100 19.83 -7.40 7.95
N ASP A 101 20.61 -8.35 7.41
CA ASP A 101 21.45 -9.28 8.19
C ASP A 101 20.64 -10.05 9.26
N GLY A 102 19.41 -10.45 8.92
CA GLY A 102 18.52 -11.16 9.85
C GLY A 102 17.90 -10.29 10.96
N ASP A 103 18.17 -8.99 11.01
CA ASP A 103 17.57 -8.04 11.97
C ASP A 103 16.12 -7.67 11.57
N LEU A 104 15.25 -8.66 11.71
CA LEU A 104 13.83 -8.60 11.33
C LEU A 104 12.91 -8.14 12.48
N LEU A 105 13.38 -8.15 13.72
CA LEU A 105 12.56 -7.79 14.87
C LEU A 105 12.41 -6.26 14.97
N VAL A 106 11.18 -5.77 14.88
CA VAL A 106 10.87 -4.34 15.02
C VAL A 106 9.96 -4.11 16.22
N PHE A 107 10.48 -3.39 17.20
CA PHE A 107 9.72 -3.02 18.38
C PHE A 107 8.78 -1.85 18.09
N SER A 108 7.51 -2.07 18.39
CA SER A 108 6.45 -1.11 18.14
C SER A 108 6.30 -0.10 19.28
N PRO A 109 6.09 1.20 19.02
CA PRO A 109 5.83 2.19 20.06
C PRO A 109 4.37 2.23 20.51
N TYR A 110 3.44 1.60 19.76
CA TYR A 110 2.01 1.62 20.07
C TYR A 110 1.67 1.08 21.49
N PRO A 111 2.28 -0.02 21.98
CA PRO A 111 2.04 -0.49 23.35
C PRO A 111 2.42 0.54 24.42
N SER A 112 3.54 1.25 24.24
CA SER A 112 3.99 2.31 25.13
C SER A 112 3.02 3.49 25.12
N LEU A 113 2.57 3.90 23.93
CA LEU A 113 1.57 4.97 23.80
C LEU A 113 0.27 4.60 24.52
N SER A 114 -0.25 3.38 24.33
CA SER A 114 -1.47 2.94 25.02
C SER A 114 -1.32 2.93 26.53
N LYS A 115 -0.13 2.59 27.05
CA LYS A 115 0.16 2.67 28.48
C LYS A 115 0.18 4.12 28.95
N PHE A 116 0.89 5.01 28.25
CA PHE A 116 0.99 6.41 28.63
C PHE A 116 -0.36 7.12 28.61
N LEU A 117 -1.20 6.89 27.59
CA LEU A 117 -2.54 7.44 27.54
C LEU A 117 -3.39 7.04 28.76
N ARG A 118 -3.28 5.78 29.21
CA ARG A 118 -3.99 5.30 30.41
C ARG A 118 -3.46 5.94 31.67
N ASP A 119 -2.14 5.92 31.85
CA ASP A 119 -1.48 6.39 33.06
C ASP A 119 -1.60 7.92 33.22
N SER A 120 -1.66 8.66 32.10
CA SER A 120 -1.83 10.12 32.10
C SER A 120 -3.30 10.56 32.22
N GLY A 121 -4.26 9.64 32.26
CA GLY A 121 -5.70 9.95 32.26
C GLY A 121 -6.25 10.46 30.93
N LEU A 122 -5.42 10.52 29.87
CA LEU A 122 -5.83 11.05 28.57
C LEU A 122 -6.74 10.11 27.77
N VAL A 123 -6.90 8.85 28.19
CA VAL A 123 -7.85 7.91 27.56
C VAL A 123 -9.28 8.47 27.51
N ALA A 124 -9.68 9.30 28.48
CA ALA A 124 -10.99 9.95 28.47
C ALA A 124 -11.16 10.99 27.34
N HIS A 125 -10.06 11.47 26.76
CA HIS A 125 -10.04 12.51 25.75
C HIS A 125 -9.84 11.92 24.35
N THR A 126 -10.95 11.56 23.68
CA THR A 126 -10.93 10.93 22.34
C THR A 126 -10.05 11.66 21.34
N LYS A 127 -10.15 13.00 21.27
CA LYS A 127 -9.35 13.82 20.34
C LYS A 127 -7.84 13.71 20.60
N ALA A 128 -7.43 13.63 21.86
CA ALA A 128 -6.01 13.49 22.22
C ALA A 128 -5.49 12.09 21.88
N CYS A 129 -6.29 11.05 22.12
CA CYS A 129 -5.98 9.68 21.72
C CYS A 129 -5.83 9.55 20.20
N GLU A 130 -6.77 10.10 19.43
CA GLU A 130 -6.73 10.09 17.96
C GLU A 130 -5.53 10.87 17.41
N ALA A 131 -5.25 12.05 17.98
CA ALA A 131 -4.09 12.85 17.61
C ALA A 131 -2.78 12.11 17.91
N ALA A 132 -2.63 11.53 19.10
CA ALA A 132 -1.42 10.80 19.49
C ALA A 132 -1.19 9.57 18.61
N TRP A 133 -2.26 8.82 18.29
CA TRP A 133 -2.17 7.67 17.40
C TRP A 133 -1.80 8.08 15.97
N SER A 134 -2.35 9.19 15.49
CA SER A 134 -2.06 9.73 14.15
C SER A 134 -0.61 10.20 14.06
N VAL A 135 -0.15 11.01 15.02
CA VAL A 135 1.25 11.46 15.12
C VAL A 135 2.21 10.27 15.16
N LEU A 136 1.90 9.27 15.99
CA LEU A 136 2.73 8.08 16.08
C LEU A 136 2.75 7.28 14.77
N SER A 137 1.62 7.19 14.07
CA SER A 137 1.54 6.50 12.77
C SER A 137 2.31 7.24 11.68
N ASP A 138 2.30 8.57 11.72
CA ASP A 138 3.05 9.43 10.80
C ASP A 138 4.55 9.43 11.10
N SER A 139 4.96 9.16 12.34
CA SER A 139 6.39 9.07 12.68
C SER A 139 7.14 7.99 11.90
N TYR A 140 6.45 6.97 11.35
CA TYR A 140 7.04 6.02 10.39
C TYR A 140 7.36 6.63 9.01
N ARG A 141 7.14 7.94 8.83
CA ARG A 141 7.55 8.73 7.66
C ARG A 141 8.82 9.54 7.92
N THR A 142 9.30 9.61 9.15
CA THR A 142 10.54 10.28 9.56
C THR A 142 11.61 9.25 9.96
N PRO A 143 12.89 9.60 10.16
CA PRO A 143 13.91 8.66 10.59
C PRO A 143 13.84 8.30 12.09
N LEU A 144 12.84 8.78 12.85
CA LEU A 144 12.81 8.66 14.31
C LEU A 144 12.93 7.22 14.82
N HIS A 145 12.34 6.24 14.12
CA HIS A 145 12.36 4.82 14.50
C HIS A 145 13.72 4.12 14.38
N VAL A 146 14.70 4.76 13.73
CA VAL A 146 16.10 4.27 13.73
C VAL A 146 16.99 5.08 14.68
N MET A 147 16.51 6.22 15.18
CA MET A 147 17.28 7.15 16.03
C MET A 147 16.93 7.03 17.50
N HIS A 148 15.66 6.74 17.83
CA HIS A 148 15.17 6.73 19.21
C HIS A 148 14.46 5.40 19.57
N PRO A 149 14.49 5.00 20.85
CA PRO A 149 13.71 3.88 21.33
C PRO A 149 12.20 4.08 21.19
N PRO A 150 11.40 3.01 21.03
CA PRO A 150 9.96 3.13 20.80
C PRO A 150 9.19 3.88 21.91
N HIS A 151 9.59 3.75 23.17
CA HIS A 151 8.94 4.44 24.28
C HIS A 151 9.18 5.96 24.24
N VAL A 152 10.36 6.41 23.80
CA VAL A 152 10.67 7.84 23.62
C VAL A 152 9.83 8.43 22.48
N ILE A 153 9.69 7.69 21.37
CA ILE A 153 8.86 8.10 20.24
C ILE A 153 7.39 8.23 20.67
N ALA A 154 6.89 7.25 21.44
CA ALA A 154 5.54 7.30 21.98
C ALA A 154 5.32 8.50 22.92
N LEU A 155 6.31 8.83 23.77
CA LEU A 155 6.23 9.98 24.66
C LEU A 155 6.24 11.30 23.88
N GLY A 156 7.13 11.46 22.90
CA GLY A 156 7.16 12.65 22.05
C GLY A 156 5.86 12.83 21.26
N ALA A 157 5.30 11.75 20.72
CA ALA A 157 3.99 11.78 20.04
C ALA A 157 2.85 12.20 20.99
N LEU A 158 2.85 11.70 22.22
CA LEU A 158 1.87 12.09 23.25
C LEU A 158 1.98 13.56 23.63
N CYS A 159 3.20 14.05 23.87
CA CYS A 159 3.44 15.46 24.20
C CYS A 159 2.99 16.40 23.07
N LEU A 160 3.27 16.04 21.82
CA LEU A 160 2.80 16.81 20.67
C LEU A 160 1.26 16.80 20.57
N ALA A 161 0.62 15.65 20.76
CA ALA A 161 -0.83 15.54 20.75
C ALA A 161 -1.50 16.33 21.88
N ALA A 162 -0.96 16.33 23.09
CA ALA A 162 -1.43 17.14 24.20
C ALA A 162 -1.29 18.64 23.90
N THR A 163 -0.20 19.04 23.27
CA THR A 163 0.01 20.44 22.83
C THR A 163 -1.03 20.86 21.79
N ILE A 164 -1.28 20.02 20.78
CA ILE A 164 -2.31 20.27 19.74
C ILE A 164 -3.70 20.37 20.35
N THR A 165 -4.00 19.54 21.37
CA THR A 165 -5.32 19.49 22.01
C THR A 165 -5.46 20.42 23.21
N GLN A 166 -4.41 21.21 23.53
CA GLN A 166 -4.36 22.14 24.67
C GLN A 166 -4.64 21.48 26.03
N LEU A 167 -4.14 20.26 26.22
CA LEU A 167 -4.25 19.52 27.49
C LEU A 167 -2.96 19.65 28.31
N ASP A 168 -3.10 19.79 29.63
CA ASP A 168 -1.95 19.87 30.53
C ASP A 168 -1.49 18.48 30.95
N LEU A 169 -0.25 18.15 30.57
CA LEU A 169 0.44 16.91 30.96
C LEU A 169 1.55 17.13 32.00
N ARG A 170 1.81 18.37 32.43
CA ARG A 170 3.00 18.70 33.25
C ARG A 170 3.05 17.91 34.54
N SER A 171 1.92 17.79 35.24
CA SER A 171 1.82 17.05 36.51
C SER A 171 2.23 15.59 36.34
N TRP A 172 1.74 14.94 35.28
CA TRP A 172 2.07 13.54 34.98
C TRP A 172 3.53 13.39 34.53
N LEU A 173 4.02 14.27 33.65
CA LEU A 173 5.40 14.25 33.16
C LEU A 173 6.42 14.41 34.30
N ASN A 174 6.15 15.27 35.28
CA ASN A 174 7.04 15.46 36.44
C ASN A 174 7.20 14.18 37.29
N GLY A 175 6.27 13.24 37.19
CA GLY A 175 6.33 11.94 37.88
C GLY A 175 7.11 10.85 37.13
N LEU A 176 7.61 11.14 35.92
CA LEU A 176 8.33 10.17 35.09
C LEU A 176 9.84 10.39 35.17
N ASP A 177 10.57 9.27 35.27
CA ASP A 177 12.00 9.24 34.99
C ASP A 177 12.20 8.88 33.51
N ALA A 178 12.24 9.90 32.66
CA ALA A 178 12.33 9.75 31.21
C ALA A 178 13.27 10.79 30.59
N ASP A 179 13.82 10.46 29.43
CA ASP A 179 14.61 11.39 28.64
C ASP A 179 13.69 12.39 27.91
N PHE A 180 13.40 13.51 28.58
CA PHE A 180 12.57 14.58 28.02
C PHE A 180 13.26 15.34 26.89
N ALA A 181 14.59 15.33 26.81
CA ALA A 181 15.32 15.96 25.71
C ALA A 181 15.07 15.17 24.42
N ALA A 182 15.24 13.85 24.46
CA ALA A 182 14.96 13.01 23.30
C ALA A 182 13.46 12.99 22.93
N ALA A 183 12.55 13.04 23.90
CA ALA A 183 11.12 13.16 23.62
C ALA A 183 10.76 14.52 22.97
N HIS A 184 11.44 15.60 23.36
CA HIS A 184 11.28 16.91 22.73
C HIS A 184 11.81 16.91 21.29
N GLU A 185 12.95 16.28 21.02
CA GLU A 185 13.49 16.12 19.66
C GLU A 185 12.51 15.39 18.74
N VAL A 186 11.91 14.28 19.23
CA VAL A 186 10.86 13.56 18.51
C VAL A 186 9.69 14.49 18.17
N ALA A 187 9.19 15.25 19.15
CA ALA A 187 8.05 16.15 18.95
C ALA A 187 8.38 17.29 17.96
N ALA A 188 9.58 17.87 18.06
CA ALA A 188 10.05 18.92 17.17
C ALA A 188 10.24 18.43 15.72
N GLU A 189 10.83 17.25 15.53
CA GLU A 189 10.98 16.65 14.20
C GLU A 189 9.62 16.32 13.58
N MET A 190 8.66 15.83 14.38
CA MET A 190 7.28 15.60 13.90
C MET A 190 6.59 16.90 13.49
N LEU A 191 6.76 17.98 14.26
CA LEU A 191 6.22 19.30 13.90
C LEU A 191 6.83 19.78 12.57
N SER A 192 8.16 19.74 12.44
CA SER A 192 8.88 20.09 11.21
C SER A 192 8.48 19.20 10.02
N PHE A 193 8.21 17.91 10.27
CA PHE A 193 7.72 17.00 9.24
C PHE A 193 6.37 17.46 8.67
N TYR A 194 5.43 17.87 9.54
CA TYR A 194 4.12 18.36 9.10
C TYR A 194 4.20 19.67 8.32
N GLU A 195 5.11 20.58 8.69
CA GLU A 195 5.36 21.81 7.92
C GLU A 195 5.94 21.51 6.54
N ARG A 196 6.93 20.61 6.45
CA ARG A 196 7.60 20.24 5.18
C ARG A 196 6.69 19.44 4.24
N HIS A 197 5.80 18.61 4.78
CA HIS A 197 5.00 17.65 4.01
C HIS A 197 3.50 17.95 4.05
N ALA A 198 3.14 19.22 4.18
CA ALA A 198 1.75 19.67 4.10
C ALA A 198 1.08 19.28 2.78
N THR A 199 1.85 19.17 1.70
CA THR A 199 1.38 18.73 0.37
C THR A 199 1.97 17.38 -0.03
N PRO A 200 1.17 16.46 -0.59
CA PRO A 200 1.69 15.22 -1.17
C PRO A 200 2.62 15.50 -2.34
N ILE A 201 3.70 14.72 -2.47
CA ILE A 201 4.63 14.80 -3.61
C ILE A 201 3.88 14.41 -4.89
N PRO A 202 3.80 15.28 -5.91
CA PRO A 202 3.19 14.96 -7.19
C PRO A 202 3.95 13.84 -7.92
N VAL A 203 3.23 13.05 -8.73
CA VAL A 203 3.85 11.96 -9.51
C VAL A 203 4.93 12.49 -10.47
N ALA A 204 4.73 13.68 -11.05
CA ALA A 204 5.72 14.31 -11.93
C ALA A 204 7.03 14.64 -11.21
N GLU A 205 6.95 15.14 -9.97
CA GLU A 205 8.15 15.41 -9.17
C GLU A 205 8.83 14.12 -8.72
N ALA A 206 8.05 13.10 -8.35
CA ALA A 206 8.59 11.78 -8.05
C ALA A 206 9.33 11.19 -9.27
N GLN A 207 8.78 11.33 -10.48
CA GLN A 207 9.44 10.88 -11.70
C GLN A 207 10.74 11.65 -11.97
N ARG A 208 10.72 12.98 -11.82
CA ARG A 208 11.93 13.81 -11.95
C ARG A 208 13.05 13.38 -10.99
N LEU A 209 12.71 13.06 -9.75
CA LEU A 209 13.69 12.57 -8.76
C LEU A 209 14.27 11.21 -9.16
N LEU A 210 13.46 10.32 -9.75
CA LEU A 210 13.93 9.03 -10.26
C LEU A 210 14.82 9.18 -11.50
N ASP A 211 14.49 10.12 -12.38
CA ASP A 211 15.29 10.43 -13.57
C ASP A 211 16.67 10.99 -13.17
N LEU A 212 16.73 11.82 -12.11
CA LEU A 212 17.98 12.30 -11.53
C LEU A 212 18.86 11.17 -10.99
N LEU A 213 18.25 10.09 -10.50
CA LEU A 213 18.95 8.89 -10.02
C LEU A 213 19.41 7.97 -11.16
N GLY A 214 19.01 8.22 -12.40
CA GLY A 214 19.35 7.39 -13.56
C GLY A 214 18.71 6.00 -13.54
N LEU A 215 17.57 5.84 -12.85
CA LEU A 215 16.90 4.55 -12.71
C LEU A 215 16.14 4.16 -14.00
N PRO A 216 16.13 2.86 -14.38
CA PRO A 216 15.44 2.40 -15.58
C PRO A 216 13.92 2.58 -15.45
N GLN A 217 13.22 2.83 -16.55
CA GLN A 217 11.76 2.89 -16.53
C GLN A 217 11.17 1.49 -16.34
N LEU A 218 10.25 1.35 -15.39
CA LEU A 218 9.50 0.10 -15.21
C LEU A 218 8.28 0.08 -16.15
N PRO A 219 7.90 -1.08 -16.70
CA PRO A 219 6.79 -1.17 -17.64
C PRO A 219 5.47 -0.82 -16.94
N TYR A 220 4.74 0.16 -17.47
CA TYR A 220 3.39 0.46 -17.00
C TYR A 220 2.45 -0.73 -17.25
N PRO A 221 1.57 -1.09 -16.31
CA PRO A 221 0.58 -2.13 -16.53
C PRO A 221 -0.31 -1.78 -17.73
N GLN A 222 -0.10 -2.45 -18.87
CA GLN A 222 -0.96 -2.32 -20.04
C GLN A 222 -2.35 -2.87 -19.68
N GLN A 223 -3.36 -2.06 -19.95
CA GLN A 223 -4.66 -2.11 -19.29
C GLN A 223 -5.37 -3.46 -19.49
N GLN A 224 -5.97 -3.95 -18.40
CA GLN A 224 -7.11 -4.88 -18.44
C GLN A 224 -8.23 -4.41 -19.40
N GLN A 225 -8.22 -3.15 -19.86
CA GLN A 225 -9.07 -2.63 -20.94
C GLN A 225 -8.80 -3.28 -22.30
N GLN A 226 -7.58 -3.69 -22.66
CA GLN A 226 -7.35 -4.45 -23.90
C GLN A 226 -7.91 -5.87 -23.81
N GLN A 227 -7.79 -6.52 -22.65
CA GLN A 227 -8.41 -7.83 -22.42
C GLN A 227 -9.93 -7.76 -22.33
N GLN A 228 -10.50 -6.72 -21.70
CA GLN A 228 -11.95 -6.48 -21.68
C GLN A 228 -12.48 -6.07 -23.06
N GLN A 229 -11.78 -5.24 -23.82
CA GLN A 229 -12.14 -4.91 -25.21
C GLN A 229 -12.03 -6.13 -26.11
N GLN A 230 -10.99 -6.96 -25.97
CA GLN A 230 -10.90 -8.22 -26.72
C GLN A 230 -12.00 -9.20 -26.31
N GLN A 231 -12.33 -9.33 -25.01
CA GLN A 231 -13.44 -10.16 -24.56
C GLN A 231 -14.80 -9.64 -25.03
N GLN A 232 -15.03 -8.33 -24.99
CA GLN A 232 -16.26 -7.71 -25.49
C GLN A 232 -16.36 -7.82 -27.02
N GLN A 233 -15.26 -7.64 -27.76
CA GLN A 233 -15.22 -7.87 -29.21
C GLN A 233 -15.45 -9.34 -29.56
N GLN A 234 -14.85 -10.27 -28.82
CA GLN A 234 -15.09 -11.71 -29.02
C GLN A 234 -16.54 -12.08 -28.72
N GLN A 235 -17.12 -11.58 -27.63
CA GLN A 235 -18.54 -11.82 -27.30
C GLN A 235 -19.48 -11.16 -28.31
N ALA A 236 -19.17 -9.97 -28.81
CA ALA A 236 -19.95 -9.30 -29.85
C ALA A 236 -19.90 -10.10 -31.18
N GLN A 237 -18.71 -10.54 -31.61
CA GLN A 237 -18.54 -11.37 -32.80
C GLN A 237 -19.25 -12.74 -32.67
N GLN A 238 -19.27 -13.32 -31.47
CA GLN A 238 -19.97 -14.58 -31.22
C GLN A 238 -21.48 -14.41 -31.35
N LYS A 239 -22.04 -13.34 -30.77
CA LYS A 239 -23.47 -12.99 -30.90
C LYS A 239 -23.85 -12.70 -32.35
N GLU A 240 -23.03 -11.96 -33.10
CA GLU A 240 -23.29 -11.71 -34.52
C GLU A 240 -23.27 -13.00 -35.36
N ARG A 241 -22.33 -13.91 -35.10
CA ARG A 241 -22.28 -15.23 -35.76
C ARG A 241 -23.49 -16.10 -35.43
N GLU A 242 -23.98 -16.04 -34.21
CA GLU A 242 -25.20 -16.77 -33.80
C GLU A 242 -26.43 -16.19 -34.48
N GLN A 243 -26.57 -14.86 -34.52
CA GLN A 243 -27.66 -14.18 -35.24
C GLN A 243 -27.64 -14.49 -36.74
N GLN A 244 -26.47 -14.48 -37.39
CA GLN A 244 -26.36 -14.86 -38.80
C GLN A 244 -26.74 -16.33 -39.05
N LYS A 245 -26.37 -17.24 -38.14
CA LYS A 245 -26.77 -18.65 -38.22
C LYS A 245 -28.27 -18.83 -38.06
N GLU A 246 -28.90 -18.08 -37.16
CA GLU A 246 -30.35 -18.10 -36.98
C GLU A 246 -31.08 -17.55 -38.21
N GLN A 247 -30.63 -16.41 -38.75
CA GLN A 247 -31.19 -15.84 -39.98
C GLN A 247 -31.06 -16.80 -41.18
N TRP A 248 -29.91 -17.48 -41.34
CA TRP A 248 -29.72 -18.50 -42.37
C TRP A 248 -30.68 -19.71 -42.18
N ARG A 249 -30.86 -20.17 -40.94
CA ARG A 249 -31.80 -21.26 -40.62
C ARG A 249 -33.24 -20.86 -40.91
N GLU A 250 -33.64 -19.62 -40.64
CA GLU A 250 -34.96 -19.10 -40.98
C GLU A 250 -35.18 -18.97 -42.49
N GLN A 251 -34.17 -18.50 -43.24
CA GLN A 251 -34.24 -18.47 -44.71
C GLN A 251 -34.42 -19.87 -45.30
N GLN A 252 -33.67 -20.85 -44.83
CA GLN A 252 -33.81 -22.25 -45.25
C GLN A 252 -35.19 -22.83 -44.93
N ARG A 253 -35.79 -22.47 -43.77
CA ARG A 253 -37.17 -22.86 -43.44
C ARG A 253 -38.19 -22.24 -44.38
N LYS A 254 -38.02 -20.97 -44.74
CA LYS A 254 -38.91 -20.27 -45.69
C LYS A 254 -38.80 -20.86 -47.10
N GLU A 255 -37.59 -21.19 -47.56
CA GLU A 255 -37.36 -21.86 -48.86
C GLU A 255 -37.97 -23.27 -48.92
N GLN A 256 -37.91 -24.05 -47.83
CA GLN A 256 -38.55 -25.36 -47.77
C GLN A 256 -40.07 -25.29 -47.79
N GLN A 257 -40.68 -24.26 -47.17
CA GLN A 257 -42.13 -24.07 -47.18
C GLN A 257 -42.67 -23.60 -48.55
N GLN A 258 -41.83 -23.01 -49.41
CA GLN A 258 -42.22 -22.58 -50.75
C GLN A 258 -42.03 -23.66 -51.83
N ARG A 259 -41.52 -24.86 -51.50
CA ARG A 259 -41.42 -25.95 -52.48
C ARG A 259 -42.80 -26.53 -52.77
N PRO A 260 -43.26 -26.53 -54.04
CA PRO A 260 -44.53 -27.14 -54.40
C PRO A 260 -44.49 -28.66 -54.14
N PRO A 261 -45.62 -29.27 -53.73
CA PRO A 261 -45.67 -30.69 -53.41
C PRO A 261 -45.33 -31.54 -54.66
N PRO A 262 -44.62 -32.67 -54.50
CA PRO A 262 -44.23 -33.51 -55.63
C PRO A 262 -45.47 -34.09 -56.31
N ALA A 263 -45.49 -34.00 -57.64
CA ALA A 263 -46.56 -34.53 -58.47
C ALA A 263 -46.69 -36.04 -58.26
N GLN A 264 -47.91 -36.50 -57.93
CA GLN A 264 -48.20 -37.91 -57.78
C GLN A 264 -48.12 -38.63 -59.14
N PRO A 265 -47.45 -39.79 -59.24
CA PRO A 265 -47.41 -40.55 -60.48
C PRO A 265 -48.79 -41.17 -60.76
N ARG A 266 -49.35 -40.87 -61.95
CA ARG A 266 -50.56 -41.52 -62.47
C ARG A 266 -50.23 -42.98 -62.82
N ARG A 267 -51.10 -43.88 -62.38
CA ARG A 267 -51.09 -45.32 -62.71
C ARG A 267 -51.35 -45.56 -64.19
#